data_AF-D2QVU7-F1
#
_entry.id   AF-D2QVU7-F1
#
_cell.length_a   1.000
_cell.length_b   1.000
_cell.length_c   1.000
_cell.angle_alpha   90.00
_cell.angle_beta   90.00
_cell.angle_gamma   90.00
#
_symmetry.space_group_name_H-M   'P 1'
#
loop_
_entity.id
_entity.type
_entity.pdbx_description
1 polymer ?
#
loop_
_entity_poly.entity_id
_entity_poly.type
_entity_poly.pdbx_seq_one_letter_code
_entity_poly.pdbx_strand_id
1 'polypeptide(L)'
;MAKSTRRVHDAQFKSKVVLEALKGHKTLAQLSSDYGIHATQITTWKQQALEGLPTLFNGQTNSVLSAQDREEIEAPLFQQIGQLKVENDYLKKKLRTS
;
A
#
# COMPACT_ATOMS: atom_id res chain seq x y z
N MET A 1 15.02 -22.56 -15.87
CA MET A 1 13.83 -21.69 -16.05
C MET A 1 14.20 -20.29 -15.59
N ALA A 2 14.47 -19.35 -16.49
CA ALA A 2 14.80 -17.97 -16.11
C ALA A 2 13.56 -17.31 -15.47
N LYS A 3 13.68 -16.85 -14.23
CA LYS A 3 12.60 -16.20 -13.48
C LYS A 3 12.30 -14.86 -14.17
N SER A 4 11.21 -14.81 -14.94
CA SER A 4 10.74 -13.59 -15.60
C SER A 4 10.53 -12.51 -14.53
N THR A 5 11.40 -11.51 -14.55
CA THR A 5 11.37 -10.39 -13.60
C THR A 5 10.18 -9.52 -13.98
N ARG A 6 9.12 -9.58 -13.19
CA ARG A 6 7.91 -8.79 -13.42
C ARG A 6 8.30 -7.31 -13.45
N ARG A 7 8.12 -6.63 -14.59
CA ARG A 7 8.31 -5.18 -14.68
C ARG A 7 7.33 -4.50 -13.73
N VAL A 8 7.87 -3.70 -12.83
CA VAL A 8 7.08 -2.90 -11.89
C VAL A 8 6.89 -1.52 -12.50
N HIS A 9 5.64 -1.12 -12.67
CA HIS A 9 5.27 0.21 -13.14
C HIS A 9 4.93 1.12 -11.96
N ASP A 10 5.42 2.35 -12.01
CA ASP A 10 5.12 3.37 -11.01
C ASP A 10 3.64 3.82 -11.05
N ALA A 11 3.15 4.34 -9.93
CA ALA A 11 1.77 4.82 -9.79
C ALA A 11 1.44 5.92 -10.81
N GLN A 12 2.34 6.87 -11.06
CA GLN A 12 2.12 7.94 -12.06
C GLN A 12 1.89 7.37 -13.45
N PHE A 13 2.69 6.37 -13.83
CA PHE A 13 2.59 5.74 -15.13
C PHE A 13 1.28 4.96 -15.28
N LYS A 14 0.90 4.17 -14.27
CA LYS A 14 -0.39 3.46 -14.26
C LYS A 14 -1.56 4.43 -14.40
N SER A 15 -1.57 5.52 -13.63
CA SER A 15 -2.63 6.52 -13.70
C SER A 15 -2.73 7.17 -15.08
N LYS A 16 -1.61 7.50 -15.73
CA LYS A 16 -1.60 8.03 -17.11
C LYS A 16 -2.22 7.05 -18.10
N VAL A 17 -1.80 5.79 -18.08
CA VAL A 17 -2.31 4.75 -18.99
C VAL A 17 -3.80 4.52 -18.76
N VAL A 18 -4.25 4.45 -17.51
CA VAL A 18 -5.66 4.27 -17.17
C VAL A 18 -6.49 5.47 -17.59
N LEU A 19 -5.99 6.69 -17.42
CA LEU A 19 -6.70 7.90 -17.83
C LEU A 19 -6.91 7.95 -19.34
N GLU A 20 -5.91 7.57 -20.14
CA GLU A 20 -6.06 7.43 -21.59
C GLU A 20 -7.04 6.29 -21.96
N ALA A 21 -7.04 5.19 -21.20
CA ALA A 21 -8.00 4.09 -21.37
C ALA A 21 -9.44 4.46 -20.96
N LEU A 22 -9.62 5.44 -20.06
CA LEU A 22 -10.92 5.95 -19.62
C LEU A 22 -11.46 7.01 -20.58
N LYS A 23 -10.59 7.85 -21.15
CA LYS A 23 -10.97 8.82 -22.21
C LYS A 23 -11.53 8.15 -23.46
N GLY A 24 -11.08 6.92 -23.77
CA GLY A 24 -11.63 6.11 -24.85
C GLY A 24 -11.19 6.51 -26.27
N HIS A 25 -10.23 7.44 -26.41
CA HIS A 25 -9.70 7.84 -27.72
C HIS A 25 -8.85 6.77 -28.41
N LYS A 26 -8.22 5.88 -27.63
CA LYS A 26 -7.39 4.77 -28.11
C LYS A 26 -7.98 3.45 -27.64
N THR A 27 -7.94 2.43 -28.50
CA THR A 27 -8.35 1.07 -28.10
C THR A 27 -7.32 0.45 -27.16
N LEU A 28 -7.71 -0.59 -26.41
CA LEU A 28 -6.79 -1.33 -25.53
C LEU A 28 -5.60 -1.91 -26.30
N ALA A 29 -5.82 -2.34 -27.55
CA ALA A 29 -4.77 -2.85 -28.42
C ALA A 29 -3.77 -1.75 -28.82
N GLN A 30 -4.27 -0.54 -29.14
CA GLN A 30 -3.41 0.60 -29.44
C GLN A 30 -2.62 1.04 -28.21
N LEU A 31 -3.26 1.15 -27.04
CA LEU A 31 -2.58 1.46 -25.78
C LEU A 31 -1.53 0.42 -25.41
N SER A 32 -1.82 -0.85 -25.72
CA SER A 32 -0.90 -1.96 -25.50
C SER A 32 0.37 -1.80 -26.32
N SER A 33 0.24 -1.43 -27.60
CA SER A 33 1.37 -1.12 -28.49
C SER A 33 2.11 0.17 -28.12
N ASP A 34 1.38 1.24 -27.78
CA ASP A 34 1.92 2.58 -27.50
C ASP A 34 2.78 2.59 -26.22
N TYR A 35 2.32 1.88 -25.18
CA TYR A 35 2.98 1.83 -23.88
C TYR A 35 3.78 0.55 -23.64
N GLY A 36 3.70 -0.44 -24.55
CA GLY A 36 4.38 -1.73 -24.42
C GLY A 36 3.85 -2.60 -23.27
N ILE A 37 2.56 -2.47 -22.95
CA ILE A 37 1.89 -3.12 -21.81
C ILE A 37 0.86 -4.10 -22.33
N HIS A 38 0.73 -5.29 -21.75
CA HIS A 38 -0.32 -6.22 -22.19
C HIS A 38 -1.73 -5.68 -21.91
N ALA A 39 -2.66 -5.84 -22.85
CA ALA A 39 -4.04 -5.32 -22.73
C ALA A 39 -4.74 -5.75 -21.43
N THR A 40 -4.52 -6.99 -20.98
CA THR A 40 -5.06 -7.49 -19.69
C THR A 40 -4.59 -6.67 -18.48
N GLN A 41 -3.36 -6.16 -18.52
CA GLN A 41 -2.80 -5.36 -17.42
C GLN A 41 -3.46 -3.97 -17.38
N ILE A 42 -3.73 -3.40 -18.56
CA ILE A 42 -4.46 -2.14 -18.71
C ILE A 42 -5.90 -2.30 -18.18
N THR A 43 -6.58 -3.42 -18.49
CA THR A 43 -7.92 -3.69 -17.96
C THR A 43 -7.91 -3.85 -16.44
N THR A 44 -6.93 -4.53 -15.87
CA THR A 44 -6.79 -4.67 -14.41
C THR A 44 -6.60 -3.31 -13.75
N TRP A 45 -5.72 -2.45 -14.27
CA TRP A 45 -5.51 -1.12 -13.70
C TRP A 45 -6.73 -0.22 -13.88
N LYS A 46 -7.46 -0.33 -14.99
CA LYS A 46 -8.71 0.40 -15.21
C LYS A 46 -9.74 0.01 -14.16
N GLN A 47 -9.90 -1.28 -13.87
CA GLN A 47 -10.80 -1.75 -12.83
C GLN A 47 -10.38 -1.24 -11.44
N GLN A 48 -9.09 -1.36 -11.09
CA GLN A 48 -8.56 -0.85 -9.82
C GLN A 48 -8.80 0.66 -9.65
N ALA A 49 -8.65 1.44 -10.71
CA ALA A 49 -8.94 2.87 -10.66
C ALA A 49 -10.43 3.15 -10.48
N LEU A 50 -11.32 2.41 -11.17
CA LEU A 50 -12.76 2.58 -11.01
C LEU A 50 -13.24 2.22 -9.60
N GLU A 51 -12.66 1.19 -8.98
CA GLU A 51 -12.95 0.79 -7.60
C GLU A 51 -12.37 1.80 -6.59
N GLY A 52 -11.20 2.38 -6.87
CA GLY A 52 -10.55 3.37 -6.01
C GLY A 52 -11.04 4.81 -6.19
N LEU A 53 -11.64 5.17 -7.33
CA LEU A 53 -12.11 6.54 -7.58
C LEU A 53 -13.14 7.03 -6.54
N PRO A 54 -14.17 6.24 -6.16
CA PRO A 54 -15.11 6.64 -5.12
C PRO A 54 -14.44 6.98 -3.78
N THR A 55 -13.36 6.30 -3.41
CA THR A 55 -12.68 6.55 -2.13
C THR A 55 -11.97 7.91 -2.12
N LEU A 56 -11.53 8.41 -3.29
CA LEU A 56 -10.95 9.75 -3.43
C LEU A 56 -11.98 10.86 -3.21
N PHE A 57 -13.24 10.65 -3.62
CA PHE A 57 -14.32 11.63 -3.45
C PHE A 57 -14.98 11.56 -2.07
N ASN A 58 -14.87 10.44 -1.37
CA ASN A 58 -15.41 10.26 -0.01
C ASN A 58 -14.56 10.94 1.08
N GLY A 59 -13.57 11.77 0.73
CA GLY A 59 -12.76 12.54 1.69
C GLY A 59 -11.83 11.70 2.57
N GLN A 60 -11.84 10.38 2.43
CA GLN A 60 -10.88 9.47 3.05
C GLN A 60 -9.59 9.47 2.21
N THR A 61 -8.90 10.60 2.21
CA THR A 61 -7.58 10.73 1.60
C THR A 61 -6.59 9.86 2.35
N ASN A 62 -6.42 8.61 1.93
CA ASN A 62 -5.51 7.63 2.50
C ASN A 62 -5.74 7.33 3.98
N SER A 63 -5.82 6.05 4.27
CA SER A 63 -5.61 5.43 5.57
C SER A 63 -4.22 5.74 6.15
N VAL A 64 -3.91 7.00 6.43
CA VAL A 64 -3.25 7.29 7.70
C VAL A 64 -4.35 6.96 8.69
N LEU A 65 -4.18 5.87 9.45
CA LEU A 65 -4.98 5.61 10.65
C LEU A 65 -5.32 6.97 11.26
N SER A 66 -6.60 7.24 11.51
CA SER A 66 -6.95 8.51 12.13
C SER A 66 -6.07 8.66 13.37
N ALA A 67 -5.73 9.89 13.77
CA ALA A 67 -4.86 10.06 14.94
C ALA A 67 -5.37 9.23 16.13
N GLN A 68 -6.70 9.09 16.24
CA GLN A 68 -7.40 8.17 17.13
C GLN A 68 -7.02 6.69 16.93
N ASP A 69 -7.18 6.12 15.73
CA ASP A 69 -6.89 4.70 15.45
C ASP A 69 -5.41 4.39 15.67
N ARG A 70 -4.54 5.36 15.39
CA ARG A 70 -3.11 5.25 15.61
C ARG A 70 -2.79 5.21 17.10
N GLU A 71 -3.40 6.11 17.87
CA GLU A 71 -3.25 6.17 19.32
C GLU A 71 -3.80 4.91 20.01
N GLU A 72 -4.91 4.35 19.52
CA GLU A 72 -5.51 3.11 20.02
C GLU A 72 -4.58 1.88 19.83
N ILE A 73 -3.79 1.86 18.76
CA ILE A 73 -2.82 0.78 18.49
C ILE A 73 -1.48 1.05 19.21
N GLU A 74 -1.05 2.30 19.28
CA GLU A 74 0.24 2.68 19.88
C GLU A 74 0.22 2.58 21.42
N ALA A 75 -0.89 2.93 22.08
CA ALA A 75 -1.04 2.86 23.53
C ALA A 75 -0.76 1.47 24.14
N PRO A 76 -1.38 0.35 23.67
CA PRO A 76 -1.11 -0.98 24.21
C PRO A 76 0.34 -1.43 23.94
N LEU A 77 0.92 -1.04 22.80
CA LEU A 77 2.32 -1.35 22.48
C LEU A 77 3.28 -0.67 23.46
N PHE A 78 3.07 0.62 23.77
CA PHE A 78 3.89 1.33 24.76
C PHE A 78 3.76 0.74 26.16
N GLN A 79 2.56 0.34 26.56
CA GLN A 79 2.34 -0.34 27.84
C GLN A 79 3.12 -1.66 27.93
N GLN A 80 3.09 -2.48 26.87
CA GLN A 80 3.79 -3.75 26.83
C GLN A 80 5.31 -3.57 26.85
N ILE A 81 5.84 -2.57 26.15
CA ILE A 81 7.26 -2.20 26.22
C ILE A 81 7.65 -1.81 27.65
N GLY A 82 6.80 -1.04 28.34
CA GLY A 82 7.02 -0.65 29.74
C GLY A 82 7.07 -1.86 30.68
N GLN A 83 6.12 -2.78 30.55
CA GLN A 83 6.09 -4.02 31.34
C GLN A 83 7.34 -4.87 31.10
N LEU A 84 7.67 -5.11 29.83
CA LEU A 84 8.86 -5.88 29.44
C LEU A 84 10.13 -5.24 29.98
N LYS A 85 10.24 -3.91 29.98
CA LYS A 85 11.40 -3.20 30.53
C LYS A 85 11.55 -3.45 32.03
N VAL A 86 10.47 -3.33 32.80
CA VAL A 86 10.46 -3.57 34.25
C VAL A 86 10.82 -5.02 34.57
N GLU A 87 10.24 -5.97 33.84
CA GLU A 87 10.55 -7.39 34.01
C GLU A 87 12.01 -7.69 33.69
N ASN A 88 12.54 -7.13 32.61
CA ASN A 88 13.94 -7.31 32.23
C ASN A 88 14.90 -6.71 33.26
N ASP A 89 14.60 -5.52 33.78
CA ASP A 89 15.39 -4.86 34.83
C ASP A 89 15.33 -5.65 36.15
N TYR A 90 14.17 -6.21 36.49
CA TYR A 90 14.01 -7.09 37.64
C TYR A 90 14.85 -8.37 37.50
N LEU A 91 14.78 -9.04 36.35
CA LEU A 91 15.57 -10.25 36.05
C LEU A 91 17.07 -9.94 36.10
N LYS A 92 17.52 -8.84 35.47
CA LYS A 92 18.92 -8.38 35.54
C LYS A 92 19.37 -8.13 36.97
N LYS A 93 18.54 -7.51 37.81
CA LYS A 93 18.86 -7.27 39.22
C LYS A 93 19.01 -8.58 39.98
N LYS A 94 18.09 -9.53 39.80
CA LYS A 94 18.17 -10.86 40.44
C LYS A 94 19.43 -11.62 40.05
N LEU A 95 19.78 -11.63 38.77
CA LEU A 95 21.01 -12.25 38.27
C LEU A 95 22.29 -11.59 38.80
N ARG A 96 22.28 -10.29 39.10
CA ARG A 96 23.42 -9.58 39.71
C ARG A 96 23.55 -9.79 41.21
N THR A 97 22.48 -10.23 41.86
CA THR A 97 22.43 -10.42 43.32
C THR A 97 22.58 -11.90 43.72
N SER A 98 22.57 -12.81 42.74
CA SER A 98 22.99 -14.21 42.87
C SER A 98 24.46 -14.37 42.48
#